data_AF-A0A7V0M285-F1
#
_entry.id   AF-A0A7V0M285-F1
#
_cell.length_a   1.000
_cell.length_b   1.000
_cell.length_c   1.000
_cell.angle_alpha   90.00
_cell.angle_beta   90.00
_cell.angle_gamma   90.00
#
_symmetry.space_group_name_H-M   'P 1'
#
loop_
_entity.id
_entity.type
_entity.pdbx_description
1 polymer ?
#
loop_
_entity_poly.entity_id
_entity_poly.type
_entity_poly.pdbx_seq_one_letter_code
_entity_poly.pdbx_strand_id
1 'polypeptide(L)'
;MYTDTSALQERARLVLGLLFFELKDYQRSIKYLKKVAPNSAANSKALLGLAWGYIKLKQYQNVVPPLEILLKKYPHSEYIPEVYLLLGQAHLKLHLYDKSIYYFNKIVERFPKSKKNELIIRRIAENIDREQKQIKNIQINLLMIETRLLNSIQLTGSKKYVPKFMLNEKNKLEKRRRILLRQIVSEREDYQNLLTQIQQLKLVYERRNKDWRSYAEYGISRALYLKEQEH
;
A
#
# COMPACT_ATOMS: atom_id res chain seq x y z
N MET A 1 -5.14 -27.74 -8.31
CA MET A 1 -5.83 -26.80 -7.38
C MET A 1 -5.02 -26.64 -6.08
N TYR A 2 -3.88 -25.95 -6.10
CA TYR A 2 -3.01 -25.73 -4.91
C TYR A 2 -2.67 -24.24 -4.65
N THR A 3 -3.33 -23.31 -5.35
CA THR A 3 -2.87 -21.91 -5.46
C THR A 3 -3.36 -20.99 -4.34
N ASP A 4 -4.56 -21.20 -3.79
CA ASP A 4 -5.14 -20.26 -2.81
C ASP A 4 -4.62 -20.46 -1.38
N THR A 5 -4.42 -21.70 -0.93
CA THR A 5 -3.95 -21.98 0.44
C THR A 5 -2.49 -21.57 0.64
N SER A 6 -1.64 -21.80 -0.37
CA SER A 6 -0.24 -21.37 -0.36
C SER A 6 -0.15 -19.83 -0.37
N ALA A 7 -0.88 -19.15 -1.25
CA ALA A 7 -0.89 -17.68 -1.31
C ALA A 7 -1.38 -17.05 0.01
N LEU A 8 -2.42 -17.61 0.62
CA LEU A 8 -2.93 -17.17 1.92
C LEU A 8 -1.89 -17.38 3.03
N GLN A 9 -1.18 -18.50 3.03
CA GLN A 9 -0.13 -18.80 3.99
C GLN A 9 1.04 -17.80 3.90
N GLU A 10 1.48 -17.45 2.69
CA GLU A 10 2.56 -16.46 2.51
C GLU A 10 2.13 -15.06 2.97
N ARG A 11 0.87 -14.69 2.70
CA ARG A 11 0.30 -13.44 3.22
C ARG A 11 0.23 -13.44 4.74
N ALA A 12 -0.19 -14.54 5.36
CA ALA A 12 -0.25 -14.65 6.81
C ALA A 12 1.14 -14.50 7.46
N ARG A 13 2.18 -15.13 6.88
CA ARG A 13 3.56 -14.97 7.34
C ARG A 13 4.05 -13.54 7.22
N LEU A 14 3.77 -12.88 6.10
CA LEU A 14 4.08 -11.46 5.91
C LEU A 14 3.39 -10.60 6.98
N VAL A 15 2.08 -10.77 7.17
CA VAL A 15 1.29 -9.99 8.14
C VAL A 15 1.81 -10.21 9.57
N LEU A 16 2.05 -11.45 9.98
CA LEU A 16 2.64 -11.74 11.29
C LEU A 16 4.01 -11.07 11.45
N GLY A 17 4.86 -11.16 10.43
CA GLY A 17 6.16 -10.50 10.43
C GLY A 17 6.07 -8.98 10.60
N LEU A 18 5.12 -8.33 9.92
CA LEU A 18 4.88 -6.89 10.06
C LEU A 18 4.25 -6.53 11.43
N LEU A 19 3.35 -7.35 11.96
CA LEU A 19 2.77 -7.13 13.29
C LEU A 19 3.85 -7.19 14.39
N PHE A 20 4.74 -8.19 14.33
CA PHE A 20 5.86 -8.24 15.27
C PHE A 20 6.82 -7.05 15.11
N PHE A 21 6.97 -6.53 13.89
CA PHE A 21 7.75 -5.31 13.66
C PHE A 21 7.14 -4.09 14.36
N GLU A 22 5.82 -3.89 14.25
CA GLU A 22 5.10 -2.80 14.93
C GLU A 22 5.15 -2.95 16.46
N LEU A 23 5.12 -4.19 16.96
CA LEU A 23 5.32 -4.51 18.38
C LEU A 23 6.78 -4.36 18.84
N LYS A 24 7.69 -3.94 17.95
CA LYS A 24 9.14 -3.79 18.18
C LYS A 24 9.87 -5.10 18.51
N ASP A 25 9.22 -6.25 18.34
CA ASP A 25 9.85 -7.57 18.41
C ASP A 25 10.48 -7.91 17.06
N TYR A 26 11.61 -7.25 16.78
CA TYR A 26 12.28 -7.35 15.49
C TYR A 26 12.84 -8.76 15.21
N GLN A 27 13.19 -9.52 16.25
CA GLN A 27 13.67 -10.90 16.09
C GLN A 27 12.56 -11.82 15.59
N ARG A 28 11.36 -11.77 16.21
CA ARG A 28 10.21 -12.54 15.71
C ARG A 28 9.77 -12.04 14.35
N SER A 29 9.77 -10.73 14.12
CA SER A 29 9.50 -10.16 12.80
C SER A 29 10.37 -10.82 11.72
N ILE A 30 11.69 -10.80 11.89
CA ILE A 30 12.64 -11.42 10.96
C ILE A 30 12.36 -12.92 10.80
N LYS A 31 12.09 -13.64 11.90
CA LYS A 31 11.78 -15.09 11.87
C LYS A 31 10.60 -15.42 10.96
N TYR A 32 9.52 -14.62 11.00
CA TYR A 32 8.35 -14.86 10.16
C TYR A 32 8.55 -14.37 8.72
N LEU A 33 9.18 -13.20 8.54
CA LEU A 33 9.44 -12.67 7.20
C LEU A 33 10.39 -13.55 6.37
N LYS A 34 11.39 -14.20 7.00
CA LYS A 34 12.27 -15.17 6.32
C LYS A 34 11.55 -16.39 5.76
N LYS A 35 10.36 -16.73 6.30
CA LYS A 35 9.58 -17.89 5.87
C LYS A 35 8.68 -17.58 4.67
N VAL A 36 8.64 -16.32 4.22
CA VAL A 36 7.87 -15.94 3.02
C VAL A 36 8.56 -16.52 1.79
N ALA A 37 7.82 -17.29 0.99
CA ALA A 37 8.38 -17.98 -0.16
C ALA A 37 8.92 -16.99 -1.22
N PRO A 38 10.11 -17.21 -1.81
CA PRO A 38 10.72 -16.28 -2.74
C PRO A 38 9.85 -15.94 -3.96
N ASN A 39 9.02 -16.86 -4.44
CA ASN A 39 8.17 -16.66 -5.62
C ASN A 39 6.79 -16.07 -5.28
N SER A 40 6.52 -15.80 -4.00
CA SER A 40 5.27 -15.19 -3.57
C SER A 40 5.18 -13.72 -3.99
N ALA A 41 3.97 -13.25 -4.28
CA ALA A 41 3.67 -11.83 -4.42
C ALA A 41 4.02 -11.04 -3.13
N ALA A 42 4.04 -11.70 -1.97
CA ALA A 42 4.39 -11.10 -0.69
C ALA A 42 5.91 -10.85 -0.51
N ASN A 43 6.75 -11.49 -1.34
CA ASN A 43 8.18 -11.57 -1.08
C ASN A 43 8.91 -10.23 -1.18
N SER A 44 8.56 -9.36 -2.14
CA SER A 44 9.18 -8.03 -2.26
C SER A 44 8.99 -7.20 -0.98
N LYS A 45 7.79 -7.23 -0.40
CA LYS A 45 7.48 -6.54 0.87
C LYS A 45 8.14 -7.23 2.07
N ALA A 46 8.24 -8.56 2.05
CA ALA A 46 8.92 -9.32 3.10
C ALA A 46 10.43 -9.01 3.14
N LEU A 47 11.09 -8.95 1.99
CA LEU A 47 12.50 -8.58 1.86
C LEU A 47 12.78 -7.17 2.39
N LEU A 48 11.91 -6.20 2.06
CA LEU A 48 12.02 -4.85 2.60
C LEU A 48 11.81 -4.84 4.13
N GLY A 49 10.82 -5.59 4.63
CA GLY A 49 10.58 -5.73 6.07
C GLY A 49 11.75 -6.38 6.80
N LEU A 50 12.43 -7.37 6.20
CA LEU A 50 13.64 -7.99 6.74
C LEU A 50 14.75 -6.96 6.90
N ALA A 51 15.00 -6.16 5.86
CA ALA A 51 15.99 -5.10 5.88
C ALA A 51 15.73 -4.08 7.01
N TRP A 52 14.47 -3.65 7.17
CA TRP A 52 14.07 -2.78 8.28
C TRP A 52 14.28 -3.44 9.65
N GLY A 53 13.89 -4.71 9.80
CA GLY A 53 14.12 -5.47 11.04
C GLY A 53 15.61 -5.51 11.39
N TYR A 54 16.48 -5.78 10.42
CA TYR A 54 17.92 -5.79 10.60
C TYR A 54 18.49 -4.41 10.96
N ILE A 55 18.00 -3.33 10.33
CA ILE A 55 18.38 -1.96 10.69
C ILE A 55 18.01 -1.65 12.15
N LYS A 56 16.81 -2.04 12.60
CA LYS A 56 16.36 -1.81 13.97
C LYS A 56 17.20 -2.56 15.00
N LEU A 57 17.69 -3.75 14.63
CA LEU A 57 18.65 -4.52 15.42
C LEU A 57 20.12 -4.07 15.23
N LYS A 58 20.38 -3.01 14.46
CA LYS A 58 21.72 -2.52 14.10
C LYS A 58 22.60 -3.58 13.42
N GLN A 59 22.00 -4.60 12.83
CA GLN A 59 22.70 -5.68 12.11
C GLN A 59 22.91 -5.28 10.65
N TYR A 60 23.71 -4.23 10.42
CA TYR A 60 23.83 -3.60 9.10
C TYR A 60 24.38 -4.54 8.01
N GLN A 61 25.23 -5.51 8.37
CA GLN A 61 25.71 -6.54 7.43
C GLN A 61 24.57 -7.41 6.88
N ASN A 62 23.55 -7.69 7.69
CA ASN A 62 22.40 -8.51 7.32
C ASN A 62 21.35 -7.75 6.50
N VAL A 63 21.46 -6.42 6.41
CA VAL A 63 20.54 -5.57 5.63
C VAL A 63 20.78 -5.75 4.13
N VAL A 64 22.03 -5.96 3.72
CA VAL A 64 22.42 -5.95 2.31
C VAL A 64 21.81 -7.12 1.51
N PRO A 65 21.90 -8.40 1.94
CA PRO A 65 21.42 -9.52 1.15
C PRO A 65 19.93 -9.45 0.74
N PRO A 66 18.96 -9.18 1.65
CA PRO A 66 17.55 -9.12 1.24
C PRO A 66 17.24 -7.96 0.28
N LEU A 67 17.97 -6.85 0.39
CA LEU A 67 17.81 -5.69 -0.48
C LEU A 67 18.40 -5.93 -1.87
N GLU A 68 19.54 -6.60 -2.00
CA GLU A 68 20.11 -7.00 -3.29
C GLU A 68 19.21 -8.01 -4.03
N ILE A 69 18.61 -8.96 -3.30
CA ILE A 69 17.60 -9.87 -3.87
C ILE A 69 16.42 -9.06 -4.40
N LEU A 70 15.97 -8.04 -3.65
CA LEU A 70 14.86 -7.18 -4.08
C LEU A 70 15.20 -6.40 -5.35
N LEU A 71 16.38 -5.78 -5.42
CA LEU A 71 16.86 -5.08 -6.62
C LEU A 71 16.89 -6.01 -7.84
N LYS A 72 17.40 -7.23 -7.69
CA LYS A 72 17.55 -8.19 -8.79
C LYS A 72 16.21 -8.77 -9.25
N LYS A 73 15.34 -9.15 -8.32
CA LYS A 73 14.09 -9.86 -8.63
C LYS A 73 12.93 -8.92 -8.93
N TYR A 74 12.93 -7.72 -8.37
CA TYR A 74 11.84 -6.76 -8.48
C TYR A 74 12.35 -5.36 -8.88
N PRO A 75 13.10 -5.20 -10.00
CA PRO A 75 13.76 -3.94 -10.38
C PRO A 75 12.78 -2.79 -10.66
N HIS A 76 11.51 -3.10 -10.94
CA HIS A 76 10.43 -2.14 -11.15
C HIS A 76 9.54 -1.95 -9.93
N SER A 77 9.92 -2.51 -8.78
CA SER A 77 9.16 -2.33 -7.55
C SER A 77 9.09 -0.86 -7.14
N GLU A 78 7.96 -0.47 -6.56
CA GLU A 78 7.83 0.82 -5.90
C GLU A 78 8.79 1.01 -4.70
N TYR A 79 9.36 -0.08 -4.17
CA TYR A 79 10.30 -0.06 -3.04
C TYR A 79 11.73 0.35 -3.44
N ILE A 80 12.06 0.43 -4.72
CA ILE A 80 13.45 0.63 -5.18
C ILE A 80 14.11 1.91 -4.62
N PRO A 81 13.44 3.08 -4.54
CA PRO A 81 14.01 4.26 -3.91
C PRO A 81 14.40 4.03 -2.44
N GLU A 82 13.53 3.36 -1.70
CA GLU A 82 13.76 3.01 -0.30
C GLU A 82 14.88 1.99 -0.15
N VAL A 83 14.95 1.01 -1.05
CA VAL A 83 16.01 -0.01 -1.10
C VAL A 83 17.38 0.63 -1.26
N TYR A 84 17.53 1.57 -2.21
CA TYR A 84 18.79 2.32 -2.37
C TYR A 84 19.12 3.14 -1.13
N LEU A 85 18.11 3.73 -0.46
CA LEU A 85 18.34 4.52 0.74
C LEU A 85 18.88 3.63 1.88
N LEU A 86 18.23 2.49 2.11
CA LEU A 86 18.62 1.56 3.17
C LEU A 86 19.98 0.91 2.88
N LEU A 87 20.29 0.60 1.63
CA LEU A 87 21.63 0.16 1.23
C LEU A 87 22.68 1.24 1.49
N GLY A 88 22.42 2.49 1.09
CA GLY A 88 23.30 3.62 1.37
C GLY A 88 23.56 3.80 2.87
N GLN A 89 22.50 3.74 3.68
CA GLN A 89 22.58 3.85 5.14
C GLN A 89 23.33 2.67 5.78
N ALA A 90 23.05 1.44 5.35
CA ALA A 90 23.73 0.26 5.86
C ALA A 90 25.23 0.32 5.56
N HIS A 91 25.62 0.67 4.34
CA HIS A 91 27.03 0.82 3.97
C HIS A 91 27.71 1.96 4.73
N LEU A 92 27.02 3.08 4.97
CA LEU A 92 27.53 4.18 5.81
C LEU A 92 27.83 3.69 7.23
N LYS A 93 26.93 2.88 7.81
CA LYS A 93 27.11 2.30 9.15
C LYS A 93 28.17 1.21 9.22
N LEU A 94 28.57 0.66 8.07
CA LEU A 94 29.66 -0.29 7.93
C LEU A 94 30.99 0.38 7.56
N HIS A 95 31.07 1.71 7.57
CA HIS A 95 32.24 2.48 7.14
C HIS A 95 32.64 2.23 5.66
N LEU A 96 31.71 1.71 4.86
CA LEU A 96 31.89 1.47 3.43
C LEU A 96 31.43 2.69 2.64
N TYR A 97 32.11 3.82 2.80
CA TYR A 97 31.64 5.13 2.31
C TYR A 97 31.47 5.18 0.79
N ASP A 98 32.38 4.60 0.02
CA ASP A 98 32.26 4.61 -1.45
C ASP A 98 31.01 3.86 -1.93
N LYS A 99 30.70 2.72 -1.31
CA LYS A 99 29.47 1.97 -1.59
C LYS A 99 28.24 2.74 -1.12
N SER A 100 28.33 3.43 0.02
CA SER A 100 27.25 4.28 0.53
C SER A 100 26.90 5.39 -0.47
N ILE A 101 27.91 6.14 -0.92
CA ILE A 101 27.80 7.21 -1.92
C ILE A 101 27.22 6.66 -3.23
N TYR A 102 27.71 5.51 -3.70
CA TYR A 102 27.19 4.85 -4.89
C TYR A 102 25.66 4.61 -4.81
N TYR A 103 25.17 4.05 -3.71
CA TYR A 103 23.74 3.77 -3.56
C TYR A 103 22.89 5.03 -3.39
N PHE A 104 23.40 6.07 -2.71
CA PHE A 104 22.71 7.36 -2.65
C PHE A 104 22.67 8.04 -4.02
N ASN A 105 23.73 7.95 -4.82
CA ASN A 105 23.74 8.49 -6.19
C ASN A 105 22.67 7.85 -7.08
N LYS A 106 22.36 6.55 -6.90
CA LYS A 106 21.24 5.91 -7.62
C LYS A 106 19.88 6.55 -7.34
N ILE A 107 19.69 7.14 -6.15
CA ILE A 107 18.49 7.93 -5.85
C ILE A 107 18.55 9.27 -6.56
N VAL A 108 19.68 9.98 -6.49
CA VAL A 108 19.88 11.29 -7.11
C VAL A 108 19.67 11.24 -8.64
N GLU A 109 20.16 10.18 -9.30
CA GLU A 109 19.96 9.89 -10.73
C GLU A 109 18.48 9.66 -11.05
N ARG A 110 17.77 8.90 -10.21
CA ARG A 110 16.36 8.52 -10.42
C ARG A 110 15.38 9.64 -10.08
N PHE A 111 15.75 10.52 -9.16
CA PHE A 111 14.97 11.68 -8.72
C PHE A 111 15.74 12.98 -9.00
N PRO A 112 15.88 13.38 -10.28
CA PRO A 112 16.52 14.64 -10.62
C PRO A 112 15.73 15.81 -10.04
N LYS A 113 16.44 16.83 -9.52
CA LYS A 113 15.88 18.14 -9.16
C LYS A 113 15.30 18.74 -10.44
N SER A 114 14.00 18.52 -10.69
CA SER A 114 13.34 19.07 -11.87
C SER A 114 11.91 19.49 -11.53
N LYS A 115 11.53 20.66 -12.04
CA LYS A 115 10.17 21.21 -12.02
C LYS A 115 9.13 20.22 -12.58
N LYS A 116 9.56 19.28 -13.43
CA LYS A 116 8.76 18.19 -13.98
C LYS A 116 8.33 17.16 -12.94
N ASN A 117 9.21 16.81 -11.99
CA ASN A 117 8.86 15.88 -10.90
C ASN A 117 7.85 16.50 -9.94
N GLU A 118 8.01 17.79 -9.62
CA GLU A 118 7.03 18.56 -8.85
C GLU A 118 5.67 18.61 -9.56
N LEU A 119 5.64 18.83 -10.88
CA LEU A 119 4.42 18.79 -11.68
C LEU A 119 3.76 17.40 -11.68
N ILE A 120 4.53 16.31 -11.76
CA ILE A 120 4.00 14.94 -11.70
C ILE A 120 3.39 14.67 -10.32
N ILE A 121 4.04 15.07 -9.24
CA ILE A 121 3.52 14.93 -7.87
C ILE A 121 2.22 15.72 -7.71
N ARG A 122 2.18 16.96 -8.21
CA ARG A 122 0.98 17.80 -8.21
C ARG A 122 -0.17 17.17 -9.01
N ARG A 123 0.09 16.64 -10.20
CA ARG A 123 -0.93 15.92 -11.00
C ARG A 123 -1.48 14.69 -10.29
N ILE A 124 -0.62 13.93 -9.59
CA ILE A 124 -1.07 12.78 -8.78
C ILE A 124 -1.95 13.26 -7.62
N ALA A 125 -1.57 14.35 -6.93
CA ALA A 125 -2.38 14.94 -5.86
C ALA A 125 -3.75 15.40 -6.37
N GLU A 126 -3.80 16.07 -7.52
CA GLU A 126 -5.04 16.50 -8.18
C GLU A 126 -5.93 15.32 -8.58
N ASN A 127 -5.35 14.22 -9.07
CA ASN A 127 -6.10 12.99 -9.38
C ASN A 127 -6.68 12.35 -8.11
N ILE A 128 -5.89 12.26 -7.04
CA ILE A 128 -6.36 11.72 -5.75
C ILE A 128 -7.55 12.55 -5.22
N ASP A 129 -7.50 13.89 -5.31
CA ASP A 129 -8.61 14.76 -4.89
C ASP A 129 -9.87 14.54 -5.73
N ARG A 130 -9.72 14.40 -7.06
CA ARG A 130 -10.84 14.09 -7.97
C ARG A 130 -11.50 12.76 -7.65
N GLU A 131 -10.72 11.70 -7.44
CA GLU A 131 -11.25 10.39 -7.10
C GLU A 131 -11.91 10.39 -5.70
N GLN A 132 -11.35 11.11 -4.72
CA GLN A 132 -12.00 11.25 -3.40
C GLN A 132 -13.37 11.91 -3.49
N LYS A 133 -13.52 12.93 -4.34
CA LYS A 133 -14.82 13.55 -4.61
C LYS A 133 -15.81 12.56 -5.24
N GLN A 134 -15.36 11.73 -6.17
CA GLN A 134 -16.20 10.67 -6.75
C GLN A 134 -16.65 9.65 -5.70
N ILE A 135 -15.72 9.18 -4.84
CA ILE A 135 -16.06 8.28 -3.72
C ILE A 135 -17.14 8.90 -2.83
N LYS A 136 -17.00 10.18 -2.47
CA LYS A 136 -17.98 10.88 -1.65
C LYS A 136 -19.36 10.92 -2.31
N ASN A 137 -19.42 11.14 -3.63
CA ASN A 137 -20.68 11.11 -4.37
C ASN A 137 -21.32 9.72 -4.38
N ILE A 138 -20.53 8.66 -4.57
CA ILE A 138 -21.02 7.27 -4.50
C ILE A 138 -21.54 6.96 -3.09
N GLN A 139 -20.86 7.39 -2.02
CA GLN A 139 -21.35 7.22 -0.65
C GLN A 139 -22.71 7.90 -0.42
N ILE A 140 -22.90 9.11 -0.96
CA ILE A 140 -24.18 9.83 -0.88
C ILE A 140 -25.28 9.07 -1.63
N ASN A 141 -24.98 8.57 -2.84
CA ASN A 141 -25.93 7.77 -3.61
C ASN A 141 -26.31 6.49 -2.88
N LEU A 142 -25.33 5.77 -2.33
CA LEU A 142 -25.55 4.58 -1.54
C LEU A 142 -26.49 4.85 -0.35
N LEU A 143 -26.23 5.93 0.40
CA LEU A 143 -27.07 6.36 1.53
C LEU A 143 -28.51 6.69 1.07
N MET A 144 -28.68 7.36 -0.06
CA MET A 144 -30.01 7.62 -0.62
C MET A 144 -30.74 6.34 -1.02
N ILE A 145 -30.05 5.38 -1.65
CA ILE A 145 -30.64 4.11 -2.08
C ILE A 145 -31.02 3.26 -0.86
N GLU A 146 -30.16 3.21 0.17
CA GLU A 146 -30.45 2.54 1.44
C GLU A 146 -31.65 3.18 2.16
N THR A 147 -31.74 4.51 2.18
CA THR A 147 -32.89 5.22 2.75
C THR A 147 -34.19 4.88 2.01
N ARG A 148 -34.17 4.88 0.67
CA ARG A 148 -35.33 4.47 -0.16
C ARG A 148 -35.73 3.02 0.11
N LEU A 149 -34.75 2.13 0.29
CA LEU A 149 -34.97 0.74 0.64
C LEU A 149 -35.63 0.61 2.03
N LEU A 150 -35.12 1.30 3.06
CA LEU A 150 -35.69 1.30 4.41
C LEU A 150 -37.13 1.79 4.44
N ASN A 151 -37.43 2.89 3.73
CA ASN A 151 -38.80 3.40 3.61
C ASN A 151 -39.73 2.38 2.93
N SER A 152 -39.22 1.63 1.93
CA SER A 152 -39.99 0.56 1.30
C SER A 152 -40.27 -0.62 2.23
N ILE A 153 -39.40 -0.88 3.22
CA ILE A 153 -39.55 -1.97 4.19
C ILE A 153 -40.64 -1.63 5.21
N GLN A 154 -40.71 -0.39 5.70
CA GLN A 154 -41.74 0.05 6.67
C GLN A 154 -43.18 -0.16 6.15
N LEU A 155 -43.39 -0.02 4.84
CA LEU A 155 -44.70 -0.23 4.20
C LEU A 155 -45.14 -1.71 4.12
N THR A 156 -44.26 -2.67 4.41
CA THR A 156 -44.56 -4.12 4.29
C THR A 156 -44.97 -4.79 5.61
N GLY A 157 -44.89 -4.06 6.73
CA GLY A 157 -45.12 -4.57 8.08
C GLY A 157 -46.57 -4.48 8.57
N SER A 158 -47.51 -5.19 7.96
CA SER A 158 -48.79 -5.52 8.63
C SER A 158 -49.29 -6.90 8.20
N LYS A 159 -49.03 -7.92 9.02
CA LYS A 159 -49.27 -9.35 8.75
C LYS A 159 -50.73 -9.82 8.83
N LYS A 160 -51.74 -8.96 8.59
CA LYS A 160 -53.16 -9.33 8.63
C LYS A 160 -53.82 -9.03 7.28
N TYR A 161 -54.18 -10.10 6.56
CA TYR A 161 -54.93 -10.15 5.29
C TYR A 161 -54.62 -9.04 4.27
N VAL A 162 -53.90 -9.38 3.19
CA VAL A 162 -53.56 -8.44 2.10
C VAL A 162 -54.61 -8.57 0.99
N PRO A 163 -55.45 -7.54 0.73
CA PRO A 163 -56.44 -7.56 -0.34
C PRO A 163 -55.82 -7.78 -1.74
N LYS A 164 -56.58 -8.32 -2.70
CA LYS A 164 -56.12 -8.64 -4.06
C LYS A 164 -55.48 -7.44 -4.80
N PHE A 165 -55.96 -6.22 -4.55
CA PHE A 165 -55.38 -4.98 -5.10
C PHE A 165 -53.99 -4.64 -4.50
N MET A 166 -53.75 -5.03 -3.24
CA MET A 166 -52.46 -4.86 -2.56
C MET A 166 -51.43 -5.93 -2.96
N LEU A 167 -51.84 -7.06 -3.56
CA LEU A 167 -50.90 -8.01 -4.18
C LEU A 167 -50.14 -7.37 -5.37
N ASN A 168 -50.83 -6.57 -6.18
CA ASN A 168 -50.21 -5.84 -7.28
C ASN A 168 -49.22 -4.78 -6.78
N GLU A 169 -49.55 -4.09 -5.69
CA GLU A 169 -48.62 -3.17 -5.04
C GLU A 169 -47.41 -3.89 -4.45
N LYS A 170 -47.62 -5.01 -3.77
CA LYS A 170 -46.55 -5.86 -3.24
C LYS A 170 -45.59 -6.31 -4.36
N ASN A 171 -46.10 -6.76 -5.50
CA ASN A 171 -45.27 -7.15 -6.65
C ASN A 171 -44.47 -5.98 -7.23
N LYS A 172 -45.08 -4.78 -7.32
CA LYS A 172 -44.38 -3.55 -7.73
C LYS A 172 -43.26 -3.18 -6.74
N LEU A 173 -43.52 -3.31 -5.44
CA LEU A 173 -42.54 -3.07 -4.37
C LEU A 173 -41.41 -4.08 -4.37
N GLU A 174 -41.70 -5.38 -4.54
CA GLU A 174 -40.67 -6.42 -4.67
C GLU A 174 -39.78 -6.20 -5.91
N LYS A 175 -40.38 -5.78 -7.03
CA LYS A 175 -39.62 -5.43 -8.24
C LYS A 175 -38.71 -4.22 -7.98
N ARG A 176 -39.23 -3.15 -7.35
CA ARG A 176 -38.42 -1.99 -6.95
C ARG A 176 -37.28 -2.38 -6.00
N ARG A 177 -37.57 -3.22 -5.00
CA ARG A 177 -36.57 -3.74 -4.06
C ARG A 177 -35.46 -4.50 -4.77
N ARG A 178 -35.79 -5.40 -5.70
CA ARG A 178 -34.79 -6.14 -6.48
C ARG A 178 -33.88 -5.22 -7.30
N ILE A 179 -34.43 -4.16 -7.87
CA ILE A 179 -33.64 -3.16 -8.62
C ILE A 179 -32.69 -2.41 -7.69
N LEU A 180 -33.20 -1.89 -6.57
CA LEU A 180 -32.38 -1.16 -5.59
C LEU A 180 -31.27 -2.05 -5.01
N LEU A 181 -31.55 -3.32 -4.71
CA LEU A 181 -30.54 -4.27 -4.23
C LEU A 181 -29.42 -4.50 -5.25
N ARG A 182 -29.74 -4.62 -6.55
CA ARG A 182 -28.70 -4.75 -7.59
C ARG A 182 -27.85 -3.48 -7.70
N GLN A 183 -28.47 -2.31 -7.62
CA GLN A 183 -27.75 -1.03 -7.66
C GLN A 183 -26.80 -0.88 -6.46
N ILE A 184 -27.25 -1.26 -5.25
CA ILE A 184 -26.39 -1.26 -4.05
C ILE A 184 -25.17 -2.16 -4.25
N VAL A 185 -25.36 -3.38 -4.78
CA VAL A 185 -24.24 -4.32 -4.99
C VAL A 185 -23.24 -3.74 -5.99
N SER A 186 -23.71 -3.24 -7.14
CA SER A 186 -22.85 -2.62 -8.16
C SER A 186 -22.09 -1.40 -7.62
N GLU A 187 -22.78 -0.46 -6.96
CA GLU A 187 -22.13 0.73 -6.41
C GLU A 187 -21.13 0.40 -5.29
N ARG A 188 -21.38 -0.66 -4.50
CA ARG A 188 -20.43 -1.14 -3.49
C ARG A 188 -19.17 -1.72 -4.13
N GLU A 189 -19.29 -2.47 -5.22
CA GLU A 189 -18.13 -3.00 -5.95
C GLU A 189 -17.29 -1.86 -6.54
N ASP A 190 -17.92 -0.89 -7.19
CA ASP A 190 -17.25 0.29 -7.75
C ASP A 190 -16.56 1.13 -6.65
N TYR A 191 -17.24 1.33 -5.52
CA TYR A 191 -16.69 2.00 -4.35
C TYR A 191 -15.44 1.30 -3.81
N GLN A 192 -15.47 -0.03 -3.67
CA GLN A 192 -14.32 -0.80 -3.20
C GLN A 192 -13.14 -0.73 -4.19
N ASN A 193 -13.41 -0.85 -5.49
CA ASN A 193 -12.39 -0.72 -6.52
C ASN A 193 -11.72 0.67 -6.46
N LEU A 194 -12.50 1.74 -6.41
CA LEU A 194 -11.99 3.11 -6.35
C LEU A 194 -11.21 3.37 -5.04
N LEU A 195 -11.67 2.84 -3.91
CA LEU A 195 -10.94 2.89 -2.65
C LEU A 195 -9.56 2.23 -2.74
N THR A 196 -9.49 1.03 -3.33
CA THR A 196 -8.20 0.32 -3.49
C THR A 196 -7.23 1.08 -4.39
N GLN A 197 -7.73 1.70 -5.46
CA GLN A 197 -6.93 2.55 -6.36
C GLN A 197 -6.40 3.78 -5.63
N ILE A 198 -7.25 4.51 -4.90
CA ILE A 198 -6.82 5.65 -4.10
C ILE A 198 -5.80 5.23 -3.05
N GLN A 199 -5.96 4.08 -2.41
CA GLN A 199 -5.00 3.59 -1.41
C GLN A 199 -3.64 3.31 -2.04
N GLN A 200 -3.60 2.72 -3.23
CA GLN A 200 -2.36 2.52 -3.99
C GLN A 200 -1.75 3.87 -4.41
N LEU A 201 -2.56 4.80 -4.93
CA LEU A 201 -2.10 6.14 -5.33
C LEU A 201 -1.58 6.95 -4.14
N LYS A 202 -2.22 6.86 -2.97
CA LYS A 202 -1.75 7.47 -1.72
C LYS A 202 -0.42 6.90 -1.27
N LEU A 203 -0.24 5.57 -1.31
CA LEU A 203 1.04 4.95 -0.99
C LEU A 203 2.14 5.40 -1.95
N VAL A 204 1.85 5.45 -3.25
CA VAL A 204 2.76 5.96 -4.27
C VAL A 204 3.04 7.45 -4.05
N TYR A 205 2.05 8.25 -3.68
CA TYR A 205 2.17 9.67 -3.37
C TYR A 205 3.01 9.90 -2.12
N GLU A 206 2.70 9.28 -0.98
CA GLU A 206 3.45 9.39 0.27
C GLU A 206 4.91 8.95 0.09
N ARG A 207 5.14 7.88 -0.68
CA ARG A 207 6.49 7.44 -1.02
C ARG A 207 7.17 8.41 -1.97
N ARG A 208 6.52 8.92 -3.01
CA ARG A 208 7.12 9.91 -3.93
C ARG A 208 7.30 11.29 -3.30
N ASN A 209 6.52 11.62 -2.28
CA ASN A 209 6.55 12.86 -1.52
C ASN A 209 7.56 12.82 -0.37
N LYS A 210 8.12 11.64 -0.03
CA LYS A 210 9.41 11.59 0.68
C LYS A 210 10.44 12.19 -0.26
N ASP A 211 11.11 13.24 0.19
CA ASP A 211 12.22 13.85 -0.54
C ASP A 211 13.46 12.94 -0.50
N TRP A 212 13.38 11.81 -1.21
CA TRP A 212 14.44 10.81 -1.30
C TRP A 212 15.73 11.45 -1.76
N ARG A 213 15.64 12.46 -2.63
CA ARG A 213 16.80 13.20 -3.11
C ARG A 213 17.47 13.95 -1.98
N SER A 214 16.74 14.72 -1.16
CA SER A 214 17.33 15.41 -0.01
C SER A 214 17.94 14.43 0.99
N TYR A 215 17.31 13.28 1.25
CA TYR A 215 17.91 12.23 2.07
C TYR A 215 19.20 11.65 1.47
N ALA A 216 19.25 11.47 0.15
CA ALA A 216 20.42 10.98 -0.56
C ALA A 216 21.56 12.02 -0.58
N GLU A 217 21.27 13.29 -0.88
CA GLU A 217 22.24 14.39 -0.85
C GLU A 217 22.84 14.56 0.56
N TYR A 218 22.01 14.46 1.61
CA TYR A 218 22.49 14.42 2.99
C TYR A 218 23.37 13.19 3.27
N GLY A 219 22.95 12.01 2.81
CA GLY A 219 23.70 10.76 2.96
C GLY A 219 25.07 10.81 2.29
N ILE A 220 25.16 11.36 1.08
CA ILE A 220 26.41 11.58 0.34
C ILE A 220 27.32 12.53 1.11
N SER A 221 26.79 13.69 1.50
CA SER A 221 27.57 14.70 2.25
C SER A 221 28.14 14.12 3.54
N ARG A 222 27.33 13.34 4.26
CA ARG A 222 27.76 12.67 5.49
C ARG A 222 28.82 11.59 5.23
N ALA A 223 28.67 10.80 4.16
CA ALA A 223 29.64 9.76 3.82
C ALA A 223 30.99 10.37 3.39
N LEU A 224 30.98 11.46 2.62
CA LEU A 224 32.18 12.22 2.24
C LEU A 224 32.90 12.78 3.46
N TYR A 225 32.16 13.47 4.35
CA TYR A 225 32.72 14.01 5.58
C TYR A 225 33.38 12.92 6.45
N LEU A 226 32.71 11.79 6.68
CA LEU A 226 33.26 10.70 7.48
C LEU A 226 34.48 10.05 6.82
N LYS A 227 34.48 9.94 5.49
CA LYS A 227 35.64 9.44 4.74
C LYS A 227 36.86 10.35 4.89
N GLU A 228 36.67 11.67 4.87
CA GLU A 228 37.74 12.65 5.08
C GLU A 228 38.32 12.60 6.49
N GLN A 229 37.55 12.23 7.51
CA GLN A 229 38.04 12.13 8.89
C GLN A 229 38.87 10.86 9.18
N GLU A 230 38.86 9.87 8.29
CA GLU A 230 39.65 8.63 8.42
C GLU A 230 41.03 8.73 7.74
N HIS A 231 41.32 9.85 7.10
CA HIS A 231 42.61 10.20 6.50
C HIS A 231 43.39 11.18 7.40
#